data_AF-A0A8J6XF07-F1
#
_entry.id   AF-A0A8J6XF07-F1
#
_cell.length_a   1.000
_cell.length_b   1.000
_cell.length_c   1.000
_cell.angle_alpha   90.00
_cell.angle_beta   90.00
_cell.angle_gamma   90.00
#
_symmetry.space_group_name_H-M   'P 1'
#
loop_
_entity.id
_entity.type
_entity.pdbx_description
1 polymer ?
#
loop_
_entity_poly.entity_id
_entity_poly.type
_entity_poly.pdbx_seq_one_letter_code
_entity_poly.pdbx_strand_id
1 'polypeptide(L)'
;MFTFIRRILQQLTGETIRLLIFAGVLLLIWGTLAPVGTLIWWFNQGAQTLGLDRNQIENPVKNSINNDSQNKINCYIIFLPGVGDFSANELTPGEEIFLKRLVQLHPNCVAVSDVFPYSVANESLGGERLLAPVWRAMKKAKNRWDSADVLIKIRNLWRFAISADNRYGPIYNQGIATAIIERMKAAHPIPQSGKPVKLILIGTSGGAQVALGAVSYLDKWLNAELIVVSVGGSFDGETGFDEVEHVYHLRGRRDWVEDITGIVFASRWYGTVASPFNQARLQGKYTIVNTGPHTHDGLEGYFGTAFVGGSNTTYVELMLQKVNELPIWAE
;
A
#
# COMPACT_ATOMS: atom_id res chain seq x y z
N MET A 1 -36.89 -32.03 -7.47
CA MET A 1 -36.45 -30.60 -7.47
C MET A 1 -36.75 -29.91 -6.14
N PHE A 2 -37.99 -29.94 -5.63
CA PHE A 2 -38.37 -29.36 -4.33
C PHE A 2 -37.64 -29.96 -3.10
N THR A 3 -37.35 -31.27 -3.10
CA THR A 3 -36.61 -31.95 -2.02
C THR A 3 -35.12 -31.60 -1.97
N PHE A 4 -34.51 -31.26 -3.11
CA PHE A 4 -33.11 -30.84 -3.20
C PHE A 4 -32.93 -29.40 -2.71
N ILE A 5 -33.83 -28.51 -3.14
CA ILE A 5 -33.89 -27.12 -2.67
C ILE A 5 -34.21 -27.06 -1.17
N ARG A 6 -35.10 -27.93 -0.65
CA ARG A 6 -35.42 -28.03 0.78
C ARG A 6 -34.23 -28.58 1.61
N ARG A 7 -33.42 -29.51 1.08
CA ARG A 7 -32.19 -29.98 1.73
C ARG A 7 -31.11 -28.90 1.77
N ILE A 8 -30.94 -28.14 0.69
CA ILE A 8 -30.02 -27.00 0.63
C ILE A 8 -30.49 -25.90 1.59
N LEU A 9 -31.78 -25.58 1.63
CA LEU A 9 -32.35 -24.63 2.60
C LEU A 9 -32.22 -25.12 4.05
N GLN A 10 -32.35 -26.42 4.33
CA GLN A 10 -32.13 -26.98 5.66
C GLN A 10 -30.66 -26.98 6.07
N GLN A 11 -29.72 -27.24 5.14
CA GLN A 11 -28.27 -27.06 5.34
C GLN A 11 -27.89 -25.57 5.52
N LEU A 12 -28.63 -24.66 4.87
CA LEU A 12 -28.59 -23.21 5.06
C LEU A 12 -29.35 -22.74 6.32
N THR A 13 -29.94 -23.61 7.13
CA THR A 13 -30.45 -23.26 8.47
C THR A 13 -29.67 -23.94 9.59
N GLY A 14 -28.66 -24.73 9.22
CA GLY A 14 -27.85 -25.56 10.12
C GLY A 14 -26.66 -24.81 10.74
N GLU A 15 -25.90 -25.55 11.54
CA GLU A 15 -24.69 -25.09 12.23
C GLU A 15 -23.72 -24.30 11.34
N THR A 16 -23.69 -24.58 10.03
CA THR A 16 -22.97 -23.82 9.00
C THR A 16 -23.34 -22.33 8.96
N ILE A 17 -24.62 -21.97 9.00
CA ILE A 17 -25.02 -20.55 9.05
C ILE A 17 -24.68 -19.93 10.40
N ARG A 18 -24.81 -20.68 11.50
CA ARG A 18 -24.38 -20.20 12.82
C ARG A 18 -22.88 -19.92 12.85
N LEU A 19 -22.07 -20.79 12.23
CA LEU A 19 -20.63 -20.62 12.05
C LEU A 19 -20.31 -19.41 11.17
N LEU A 20 -21.01 -19.22 10.05
CA LEU A 20 -20.83 -18.04 9.18
C LEU A 20 -21.23 -16.74 9.88
N ILE A 21 -22.34 -16.73 10.61
CA ILE A 21 -22.77 -15.58 11.42
C ILE A 21 -21.71 -15.30 12.50
N PHE A 22 -21.25 -16.33 13.21
CA PHE A 22 -20.23 -16.19 14.24
C PHE A 22 -18.91 -15.66 13.67
N ALA A 23 -18.46 -16.18 12.53
CA ALA A 23 -17.29 -15.68 11.81
C ALA A 23 -17.48 -14.21 11.36
N GLY A 24 -18.68 -13.86 10.86
CA GLY A 24 -19.03 -12.48 10.51
C GLY A 24 -19.01 -11.54 11.71
N VAL A 25 -19.56 -11.96 12.85
CA VAL A 25 -19.53 -11.18 14.10
C VAL A 25 -18.10 -11.00 14.59
N LEU A 26 -17.26 -12.04 14.56
CA LEU A 26 -15.84 -11.93 14.91
C LEU A 26 -15.11 -10.96 13.97
N LEU A 27 -15.37 -11.00 12.66
CA LEU A 27 -14.82 -10.05 11.70
C LEU A 27 -15.27 -8.62 12.01
N LEU A 28 -16.53 -8.38 12.36
CA LEU A 28 -17.04 -7.05 12.74
C LEU A 28 -16.43 -6.53 14.03
N ILE A 29 -16.28 -7.39 15.05
CA ILE A 29 -15.61 -7.03 16.31
C ILE A 29 -14.16 -6.65 16.00
N TRP A 30 -13.48 -7.44 15.18
CA TRP A 30 -12.11 -7.14 14.80
C TRP A 30 -11.99 -5.84 14.01
N GLY A 31 -12.89 -5.60 13.06
CA GLY A 31 -12.95 -4.34 12.32
C GLY A 31 -13.13 -3.13 13.23
N THR A 32 -14.04 -3.24 14.22
CA THR A 32 -14.26 -2.20 15.23
C THR A 32 -13.00 -1.94 16.07
N LEU A 33 -12.22 -2.97 16.37
CA LEU A 33 -10.98 -2.87 17.15
C LEU A 33 -9.75 -2.49 16.32
N ALA A 34 -9.80 -2.59 14.99
CA ALA A 34 -8.66 -2.34 14.11
C ALA A 34 -8.07 -0.92 14.25
N PRO A 35 -8.87 0.17 14.40
CA PRO A 35 -8.35 1.52 14.59
C PRO A 35 -7.66 1.76 15.94
N VAL A 36 -7.87 0.91 16.95
CA VAL A 36 -7.37 1.14 18.32
C VAL A 36 -5.86 1.32 18.34
N GLY A 37 -5.11 0.50 17.60
CA GLY A 37 -3.64 0.64 17.52
C GLY A 37 -3.20 1.99 16.94
N THR A 38 -3.90 2.48 15.92
CA THR A 38 -3.66 3.80 15.31
C THR A 38 -3.94 4.93 16.29
N LEU A 39 -5.04 4.84 17.04
CA LEU A 39 -5.41 5.83 18.05
C LEU A 39 -4.42 5.85 19.22
N ILE A 40 -3.94 4.69 19.69
CA ILE A 40 -2.92 4.62 20.75
C ILE A 40 -1.61 5.24 20.28
N TRP A 41 -1.16 4.95 19.06
CA TRP A 41 0.04 5.58 18.50
C TRP A 41 -0.10 7.11 18.45
N TRP A 42 -1.24 7.61 17.96
CA TRP A 42 -1.50 9.04 17.85
C TRP A 42 -1.52 9.72 19.22
N PHE A 43 -2.15 9.07 20.21
CA PHE A 43 -2.15 9.55 21.58
C PHE A 43 -0.73 9.63 22.16
N ASN A 44 0.10 8.60 21.92
CA ASN A 44 1.48 8.58 22.40
C ASN A 44 2.35 9.64 21.72
N GLN A 45 2.16 9.88 20.41
CA GLN A 45 2.82 10.98 19.70
C GLN A 45 2.39 12.35 20.24
N GLY A 46 1.09 12.54 20.48
CA GLY A 46 0.58 13.73 21.16
C GLY A 46 1.23 13.94 22.53
N ALA A 47 1.33 12.87 23.34
CA ALA A 47 2.01 12.91 24.63
C ALA A 47 3.51 13.24 24.52
N GLN A 48 4.21 12.73 23.50
CA GLN A 48 5.61 13.06 23.22
C GLN A 48 5.79 14.53 22.82
N THR A 49 4.90 15.07 21.97
CA THR A 49 4.92 16.50 21.58
C THR A 49 4.60 17.44 22.74
N LEU A 50 3.85 16.96 23.74
CA LEU A 50 3.55 17.67 24.98
C LEU A 50 4.61 17.46 26.08
N GLY A 51 5.71 16.75 25.77
CA GLY A 51 6.82 16.52 26.70
C GLY A 51 6.51 15.56 27.85
N LEU A 52 5.47 14.73 27.73
CA LEU A 52 4.98 13.84 28.79
C LEU A 52 5.67 12.46 28.82
N ASP A 53 6.50 12.12 27.82
CA ASP A 53 7.29 10.89 27.83
C ASP A 53 8.74 11.17 27.40
N ARG A 54 9.66 11.06 28.37
CA ARG A 54 11.10 11.30 28.21
C ARG A 54 11.81 9.97 28.03
N ASN A 55 11.70 9.37 26.85
CA ASN A 55 12.62 8.32 26.42
C ASN A 55 13.01 8.56 24.98
N GLN A 56 14.15 9.25 24.80
CA GLN A 56 14.86 9.35 23.54
C GLN A 56 15.13 7.94 23.00
N ILE A 57 14.57 7.62 21.84
CA ILE A 57 15.05 6.50 21.04
C ILE A 57 16.30 6.99 20.32
N GLU A 58 17.45 6.48 20.76
CA GLU A 58 18.71 6.57 20.04
C GLU A 58 18.57 5.96 18.65
N ASN A 59 19.08 6.68 17.65
CA ASN A 59 19.50 6.13 16.37
C ASN A 59 20.65 7.01 15.84
N PRO A 60 21.58 6.52 14.99
CA PRO A 60 21.40 5.32 14.15
C PRO A 60 22.61 4.37 14.04
N VAL A 61 22.33 3.17 13.53
CA VAL A 61 23.31 2.30 12.86
C VAL A 61 23.84 3.04 11.62
N LYS A 62 25.15 3.34 11.65
CA LYS A 62 25.93 3.74 10.48
C LYS A 62 26.11 2.54 9.57
N ASN A 63 25.45 2.55 8.41
CA ASN A 63 26.02 1.89 7.25
C ASN A 63 26.77 2.95 6.46
N SER A 64 28.07 2.73 6.24
CA SER A 64 28.90 3.52 5.34
C SER A 64 28.56 3.18 3.90
N ILE A 65 28.16 4.18 3.13
CA ILE A 65 28.16 4.13 1.68
C ILE A 65 29.12 5.18 1.21
N ASN A 66 30.09 4.71 0.44
CA ASN A 66 31.18 5.49 -0.12
C ASN A 66 30.62 6.67 -0.92
N ASN A 67 31.26 7.83 -0.72
CA ASN A 67 31.20 8.94 -1.66
C ASN A 67 31.75 8.46 -3.00
N ASP A 68 30.87 8.05 -3.91
CA ASP A 68 31.24 7.88 -5.31
C ASP A 68 30.09 8.37 -6.20
N SER A 69 30.40 9.37 -7.02
CA SER A 69 29.51 10.18 -7.88
C SER A 69 28.39 10.96 -7.16
N GLN A 70 28.57 12.28 -7.04
CA GLN A 70 27.48 13.23 -6.75
C GLN A 70 26.53 13.32 -7.97
N ASN A 71 25.82 12.23 -8.28
CA ASN A 71 24.58 12.37 -9.03
C ASN A 71 23.60 13.08 -8.10
N LYS A 72 23.10 14.23 -8.53
CA LYS A 72 22.19 15.05 -7.76
C LYS A 72 20.85 14.32 -7.69
N ILE A 73 20.66 13.52 -6.64
CA ILE A 73 19.38 12.87 -6.35
C ILE A 73 18.29 13.96 -6.31
N ASN A 74 17.29 13.81 -7.16
CA ASN A 74 16.17 14.74 -7.29
C ASN A 74 14.81 14.03 -7.23
N CYS A 75 14.82 12.72 -7.01
CA CYS A 75 13.66 11.86 -7.09
C CYS A 75 13.69 10.80 -5.97
N TYR A 76 12.52 10.53 -5.38
CA TYR A 76 12.30 9.42 -4.47
C TYR A 76 11.23 8.49 -5.05
N ILE A 77 11.51 7.19 -5.05
CA ILE A 77 10.55 6.14 -5.42
C ILE A 77 10.12 5.46 -4.12
N ILE A 78 8.92 5.73 -3.66
CA ILE A 78 8.34 5.16 -2.45
C ILE A 78 7.54 3.94 -2.87
N PHE A 79 7.95 2.74 -2.44
CA PHE A 79 7.22 1.52 -2.76
C PHE A 79 6.36 1.07 -1.58
N LEU A 80 5.06 0.95 -1.83
CA LEU A 80 4.04 0.60 -0.84
C LEU A 80 3.40 -0.74 -1.24
N PRO A 81 3.89 -1.86 -0.67
CA PRO A 81 3.43 -3.21 -1.01
C PRO A 81 1.93 -3.43 -0.74
N GLY A 82 1.39 -4.52 -1.31
CA GLY A 82 -0.03 -4.84 -1.25
C GLY A 82 -0.44 -5.56 0.02
N VAL A 83 -1.74 -5.77 0.21
CA VAL A 83 -2.30 -6.37 1.44
C VAL A 83 -1.85 -7.83 1.69
N GLY A 84 -1.25 -8.47 0.68
CA GLY A 84 -0.62 -9.78 0.79
C GLY A 84 0.73 -9.78 1.49
N ASP A 85 1.35 -8.61 1.67
CA ASP A 85 2.73 -8.52 2.14
C ASP A 85 2.84 -8.44 3.68
N PHE A 86 3.89 -9.07 4.18
CA PHE A 86 3.98 -9.48 5.58
C PHE A 86 4.72 -8.47 6.47
N SER A 87 5.57 -7.60 5.91
CA SER A 87 6.26 -6.55 6.68
C SER A 87 6.99 -5.55 5.78
N ALA A 88 7.45 -4.43 6.35
CA ALA A 88 8.32 -3.45 5.69
C ALA A 88 9.56 -4.06 4.99
N ASN A 89 10.00 -5.25 5.43
CA ASN A 89 11.26 -5.87 5.00
C ASN A 89 11.04 -7.18 4.22
N GLU A 90 9.81 -7.49 3.81
CA GLU A 90 9.49 -8.73 3.09
C GLU A 90 8.77 -8.40 1.79
N LEU A 91 9.53 -7.86 0.83
CA LEU A 91 9.12 -7.82 -0.57
C LEU A 91 9.09 -9.25 -1.12
N THR A 92 8.18 -9.50 -2.05
CA THR A 92 8.24 -10.73 -2.85
C THR A 92 9.48 -10.71 -3.76
N PRO A 93 9.99 -11.88 -4.19
CA PRO A 93 11.14 -11.92 -5.11
C PRO A 93 10.93 -11.11 -6.40
N GLY A 94 9.69 -11.02 -6.87
CA GLY A 94 9.32 -10.21 -8.02
C GLY A 94 9.42 -8.71 -7.75
N GLU A 95 8.93 -8.24 -6.62
CA GLU A 95 9.02 -6.83 -6.23
C GLU A 95 10.47 -6.39 -6.00
N GLU A 96 11.30 -7.26 -5.42
CA GLU A 96 12.75 -7.02 -5.30
C GLU A 96 13.41 -6.86 -6.68
N ILE A 97 13.09 -7.76 -7.63
CA ILE A 97 13.57 -7.67 -9.01
C ILE A 97 13.12 -6.36 -9.65
N PHE A 98 11.84 -6.02 -9.51
CA PHE A 98 11.25 -4.81 -10.07
C PHE A 98 11.95 -3.56 -9.54
N LEU A 99 12.00 -3.37 -8.23
CA LEU A 99 12.59 -2.18 -7.62
C LEU A 99 14.08 -2.06 -7.91
N LYS A 100 14.83 -3.15 -7.80
CA LYS A 100 16.25 -3.16 -8.11
C LYS A 100 16.51 -2.71 -9.54
N ARG A 101 15.76 -3.24 -10.51
CA ARG A 101 15.93 -2.87 -11.92
C ARG A 101 15.42 -1.45 -12.21
N LEU A 102 14.35 -1.01 -11.56
CA LEU A 102 13.82 0.34 -11.75
C LEU A 102 14.83 1.41 -11.29
N VAL A 103 15.46 1.23 -10.14
CA VAL A 103 16.53 2.13 -9.66
C VAL A 103 17.75 2.09 -10.57
N GLN A 104 18.09 0.93 -11.13
CA GLN A 104 19.17 0.83 -12.13
C GLN A 104 18.89 1.63 -13.39
N LEU A 105 17.62 1.73 -13.81
CA LEU A 105 17.20 2.54 -14.96
C LEU A 105 17.14 4.05 -14.64
N HIS A 106 16.92 4.41 -13.38
CA HIS A 106 16.80 5.80 -12.91
C HIS A 106 17.79 6.11 -11.79
N PRO A 107 19.10 6.27 -12.09
CA PRO A 107 20.14 6.46 -11.08
C PRO A 107 20.05 7.78 -10.29
N ASN A 108 19.22 8.74 -10.74
CA ASN A 108 18.94 9.99 -10.01
C ASN A 108 17.80 9.84 -8.99
N CYS A 109 17.15 8.67 -8.93
CA CYS A 109 16.11 8.33 -7.98
C CYS A 109 16.64 7.44 -6.85
N VAL A 110 16.15 7.66 -5.63
CA VAL A 110 16.40 6.78 -4.48
C VAL A 110 15.13 5.98 -4.18
N ALA A 111 15.23 4.66 -4.12
CA ALA A 111 14.13 3.82 -3.67
C ALA A 111 14.02 3.81 -2.14
N VAL A 112 12.78 3.91 -1.67
CA VAL A 112 12.37 3.80 -0.27
C VAL A 112 11.35 2.67 -0.19
N SER A 113 11.82 1.46 0.10
CA SER A 113 11.02 0.24 0.09
C SER A 113 10.66 -0.30 1.47
N ASP A 114 11.19 0.33 2.53
CA ASP A 114 11.03 -0.06 3.93
C ASP A 114 9.93 0.75 4.65
N VAL A 115 8.92 1.18 3.89
CA VAL A 115 7.68 1.76 4.41
C VAL A 115 6.63 0.67 4.40
N PHE A 116 6.17 0.25 5.58
CA PHE A 116 5.07 -0.70 5.68
C PHE A 116 3.74 0.05 5.66
N PRO A 117 2.96 -0.03 4.57
CA PRO A 117 1.71 0.72 4.43
C PRO A 117 0.66 0.33 5.47
N TYR A 118 0.86 -0.78 6.19
CA TYR A 118 -0.09 -1.34 7.15
C TYR A 118 0.26 -1.09 8.63
N SER A 119 1.35 -0.35 8.90
CA SER A 119 1.80 0.00 10.26
C SER A 119 2.20 1.47 10.34
N VAL A 120 1.45 2.24 11.11
CA VAL A 120 1.71 3.66 11.35
C VAL A 120 3.03 3.89 12.10
N ALA A 121 3.44 2.97 12.96
CA ALA A 121 4.76 3.02 13.61
C ALA A 121 5.89 2.54 12.69
N ASN A 122 5.57 2.14 11.46
CA ASN A 122 6.46 1.48 10.51
C ASN A 122 7.23 0.29 11.11
N GLU A 123 6.63 -0.35 12.11
CA GLU A 123 7.15 -1.56 12.73
C GLU A 123 6.60 -2.77 11.98
N SER A 124 7.49 -3.74 11.72
CA SER A 124 7.09 -5.08 11.27
C SER A 124 6.12 -5.72 12.26
N LEU A 125 5.33 -6.72 11.84
CA LEU A 125 4.33 -7.41 12.67
C LEU A 125 4.81 -7.80 14.08
N GLY A 126 6.11 -7.99 14.30
CA GLY A 126 6.70 -8.31 15.61
C GLY A 126 6.99 -7.13 16.55
N GLY A 127 6.72 -5.89 16.14
CA GLY A 127 6.96 -4.67 16.93
C GLY A 127 5.75 -4.16 17.73
N GLU A 128 4.51 -4.44 17.31
CA GLU A 128 3.30 -4.00 18.02
C GLU A 128 3.30 -4.48 19.48
N ARG A 129 3.64 -3.58 20.42
CA ARG A 129 4.05 -3.89 21.79
C ARG A 129 3.08 -4.80 22.58
N LEU A 130 1.78 -4.74 22.27
CA LEU A 130 0.73 -5.49 22.96
C LEU A 130 0.49 -6.91 22.39
N LEU A 131 0.69 -7.12 21.09
CA LEU A 131 0.40 -8.40 20.40
C LEU A 131 1.64 -9.03 19.75
N ALA A 132 2.82 -8.42 19.88
CA ALA A 132 4.08 -8.91 19.36
C ALA A 132 4.39 -10.39 19.64
N PRO A 133 4.09 -10.98 20.81
CA PRO A 133 4.30 -12.40 21.05
C PRO A 133 3.44 -13.30 20.14
N VAL A 134 2.18 -12.92 19.92
CA VAL A 134 1.21 -13.64 19.07
C VAL A 134 1.66 -13.58 17.62
N TRP A 135 2.02 -12.39 17.13
CA TRP A 135 2.49 -12.21 15.77
C TRP A 135 3.81 -12.92 15.48
N ARG A 136 4.76 -12.92 16.44
CA ARG A 136 6.01 -13.69 16.32
C ARG A 136 5.75 -15.20 16.30
N ALA A 137 4.79 -15.70 17.08
CA ALA A 137 4.39 -17.10 17.06
C ALA A 137 3.75 -17.48 15.72
N MET A 138 2.88 -16.63 15.17
CA MET A 138 2.28 -16.83 13.85
C MET A 138 3.32 -16.82 12.72
N LYS A 139 4.28 -15.89 12.73
CA LYS A 139 5.35 -15.83 11.74
C LYS A 139 6.20 -17.11 11.73
N LYS A 140 6.45 -17.69 12.90
CA LYS A 140 7.16 -18.98 13.04
C LYS A 140 6.29 -20.18 12.61
N ALA A 141 4.97 -20.08 12.74
CA ALA A 141 4.02 -21.11 12.30
C ALA A 141 3.68 -21.06 10.81
N LYS A 142 4.21 -20.08 10.06
CA LYS A 142 3.98 -19.83 8.62
C LYS A 142 4.24 -21.06 7.74
N ASN A 143 5.28 -21.84 8.04
CA ASN A 143 5.60 -23.06 7.27
C ASN A 143 4.76 -24.27 7.69
N ARG A 144 3.84 -24.11 8.64
CA ARG A 144 3.08 -25.21 9.24
C ARG A 144 1.59 -25.07 8.96
N TRP A 145 1.00 -23.87 9.01
CA TRP A 145 -0.45 -23.64 8.93
C TRP A 145 -0.84 -22.57 7.89
N ASP A 146 -1.49 -22.98 6.80
CA ASP A 146 -2.00 -22.08 5.74
C ASP A 146 -2.95 -21.00 6.26
N SER A 147 -3.64 -21.24 7.38
CA SER A 147 -4.60 -20.29 7.98
C SER A 147 -3.96 -19.01 8.55
N ALA A 148 -2.65 -19.02 8.85
CA ALA A 148 -1.96 -17.84 9.37
C ALA A 148 -1.77 -16.76 8.29
N ASP A 149 -1.62 -17.16 7.02
CA ASP A 149 -1.53 -16.27 5.87
C ASP A 149 -2.85 -15.50 5.66
N VAL A 150 -3.97 -16.23 5.70
CA VAL A 150 -5.32 -15.65 5.58
C VAL A 150 -5.58 -14.60 6.66
N LEU A 151 -5.15 -14.87 7.89
CA LEU A 151 -5.38 -13.98 9.03
C LEU A 151 -4.66 -12.63 8.88
N ILE A 152 -3.46 -12.65 8.32
CA ILE A 152 -2.67 -11.44 8.05
C ILE A 152 -3.28 -10.63 6.92
N LYS A 153 -3.71 -11.29 5.83
CA LYS A 153 -4.41 -10.65 4.73
C LYS A 153 -5.68 -9.93 5.20
N ILE A 154 -6.45 -10.55 6.11
CA ILE A 154 -7.63 -9.93 6.73
C ILE A 154 -7.23 -8.68 7.54
N ARG A 155 -6.17 -8.74 8.34
CA ARG A 155 -5.67 -7.57 9.07
C ARG A 155 -5.26 -6.45 8.12
N ASN A 156 -4.49 -6.74 7.09
CA ASN A 156 -4.03 -5.74 6.12
C ASN A 156 -5.21 -5.14 5.34
N LEU A 157 -6.24 -5.95 5.04
CA LEU A 157 -7.50 -5.46 4.50
C LEU A 157 -8.21 -4.49 5.44
N TRP A 158 -8.20 -4.74 6.76
CA TRP A 158 -8.72 -3.77 7.74
C TRP A 158 -7.90 -2.47 7.78
N ARG A 159 -6.58 -2.54 7.58
CA ARG A 159 -5.72 -1.33 7.50
C ARG A 159 -6.02 -0.52 6.24
N PHE A 160 -6.22 -1.18 5.11
CA PHE A 160 -6.77 -0.57 3.90
C PHE A 160 -8.12 0.11 4.18
N ALA A 161 -9.05 -0.58 4.84
CA ALA A 161 -10.36 -0.03 5.17
C ALA A 161 -10.27 1.18 6.10
N ILE A 162 -9.34 1.19 7.05
CA ILE A 162 -9.06 2.35 7.93
C ILE A 162 -8.54 3.53 7.13
N SER A 163 -7.59 3.31 6.22
CA SER A 163 -7.01 4.36 5.37
C SER A 163 -8.06 5.03 4.48
N ALA A 164 -9.07 4.26 4.03
CA ALA A 164 -10.22 4.72 3.25
C ALA A 164 -11.37 5.29 4.11
N ASP A 165 -11.38 5.07 5.43
CA ASP A 165 -12.44 5.56 6.31
C ASP A 165 -12.17 7.02 6.70
N ASN A 166 -13.11 7.91 6.42
CA ASN A 166 -13.01 9.34 6.70
C ASN A 166 -12.88 9.69 8.20
N ARG A 167 -13.24 8.80 9.14
CA ARG A 167 -13.13 9.06 10.59
C ARG A 167 -11.75 8.71 11.14
N TYR A 168 -11.14 7.64 10.62
CA TYR A 168 -9.87 7.10 11.12
C TYR A 168 -8.69 7.32 10.17
N GLY A 169 -8.99 7.44 8.88
CA GLY A 169 -8.07 7.66 7.77
C GLY A 169 -7.15 8.84 7.96
N PRO A 170 -7.62 10.04 8.39
CA PRO A 170 -6.74 11.18 8.63
C PRO A 170 -5.57 10.84 9.58
N ILE A 171 -5.85 10.23 10.73
CA ILE A 171 -4.83 9.85 11.70
C ILE A 171 -3.89 8.78 11.11
N TYR A 172 -4.48 7.78 10.44
CA TYR A 172 -3.73 6.69 9.84
C TYR A 172 -2.76 7.16 8.75
N ASN A 173 -3.29 7.92 7.80
CA ASN A 173 -2.60 8.42 6.63
C ASN A 173 -1.52 9.44 6.99
N GLN A 174 -1.78 10.28 8.00
CA GLN A 174 -0.75 11.15 8.60
C GLN A 174 0.43 10.32 9.13
N GLY A 175 0.13 9.24 9.85
CA GLY A 175 1.12 8.33 10.39
C GLY A 175 1.99 7.67 9.32
N ILE A 176 1.36 7.22 8.23
CA ILE A 176 2.10 6.69 7.07
C ILE A 176 2.96 7.77 6.40
N ALA A 177 2.47 9.00 6.25
CA ALA A 177 3.26 10.09 5.69
C ALA A 177 4.50 10.41 6.55
N THR A 178 4.38 10.36 7.89
CA THR A 178 5.52 10.49 8.80
C THR A 178 6.54 9.39 8.57
N ALA A 179 6.08 8.13 8.50
CA ALA A 179 6.95 6.98 8.22
C ALA A 179 7.66 7.11 6.87
N ILE A 180 6.98 7.59 5.83
CA ILE A 180 7.58 7.87 4.52
C ILE A 180 8.72 8.87 4.66
N ILE A 181 8.49 10.02 5.31
CA ILE A 181 9.51 11.05 5.49
C ILE A 181 10.71 10.54 6.29
N GLU A 182 10.47 9.78 7.36
CA GLU A 182 11.53 9.19 8.18
C GLU A 182 12.40 8.23 7.35
N ARG A 183 11.79 7.35 6.55
CA ARG A 183 12.52 6.41 5.70
C ARG A 183 13.21 7.09 4.52
N MET A 184 12.60 8.12 3.93
CA MET A 184 13.26 8.97 2.93
C MET A 184 14.55 9.56 3.51
N LYS A 185 14.49 10.18 4.70
CA LYS A 185 15.66 10.77 5.37
C LYS A 185 16.73 9.72 5.71
N ALA A 186 16.32 8.51 6.07
CA ALA A 186 17.23 7.40 6.34
C ALA A 186 17.92 6.89 5.06
N ALA A 187 17.21 6.88 3.93
CA ALA A 187 17.73 6.42 2.64
C ALA A 187 18.67 7.46 2.00
N HIS A 188 18.28 8.74 1.99
CA HIS A 188 19.10 9.83 1.48
C HIS A 188 18.65 11.19 2.01
N PRO A 189 19.56 12.16 2.28
CA PRO A 189 19.16 13.50 2.68
C PRO A 189 18.22 14.16 1.66
N ILE A 190 17.07 14.66 2.14
CA ILE A 190 16.11 15.35 1.28
C ILE A 190 16.75 16.66 0.79
N PRO A 191 16.87 16.89 -0.53
CA PRO A 191 17.52 18.08 -1.05
C PRO A 191 16.81 19.36 -0.58
N GLN A 192 17.54 20.24 0.10
CA GLN A 192 17.04 21.57 0.47
C GLN A 192 17.23 22.56 -0.68
N SER A 193 16.66 22.23 -1.83
CA SER A 193 16.64 23.12 -2.99
C SER A 193 15.33 23.91 -3.01
N GLY A 194 15.34 25.11 -3.58
CA GLY A 194 14.10 25.87 -3.81
C GLY A 194 13.17 25.23 -4.86
N LYS A 195 13.60 24.15 -5.53
CA LYS A 195 12.78 23.38 -6.47
C LYS A 195 12.06 22.23 -5.75
N PRO A 196 10.82 21.90 -6.14
CA PRO A 196 10.13 20.74 -5.61
C PRO A 196 10.92 19.46 -5.83
N VAL A 197 10.94 18.58 -4.83
CA VAL A 197 11.50 17.22 -4.97
C VAL A 197 10.46 16.29 -5.59
N LYS A 198 10.84 15.45 -6.55
CA LYS A 198 9.89 14.52 -7.20
C LYS A 198 9.68 13.28 -6.32
N LEU A 199 8.43 13.03 -5.93
CA LEU A 199 8.03 11.88 -5.11
C LEU A 199 7.10 10.98 -5.91
N ILE A 200 7.57 9.78 -6.25
CA ILE A 200 6.81 8.77 -6.99
C ILE A 200 6.38 7.69 -6.00
N LEU A 201 5.10 7.68 -5.63
CA LEU A 201 4.53 6.67 -4.74
C LEU A 201 3.96 5.51 -5.57
N ILE A 202 4.68 4.39 -5.60
CA ILE A 202 4.23 3.16 -6.26
C ILE A 202 3.47 2.32 -5.24
N GLY A 203 2.13 2.27 -5.37
CA GLY A 203 1.26 1.53 -4.47
C GLY A 203 0.57 0.36 -5.16
N THR A 204 0.67 -0.83 -4.58
CA THR A 204 0.14 -2.07 -5.18
C THR A 204 -1.10 -2.56 -4.43
N SER A 205 -2.15 -2.97 -5.13
CA SER A 205 -3.41 -3.38 -4.49
C SER A 205 -3.90 -2.32 -3.48
N GLY A 206 -4.22 -2.67 -2.24
CA GLY A 206 -4.58 -1.71 -1.19
C GLY A 206 -3.47 -0.73 -0.79
N GLY A 207 -2.21 -0.98 -1.16
CA GLY A 207 -1.11 -0.02 -1.01
C GLY A 207 -1.34 1.27 -1.82
N ALA A 208 -2.13 1.21 -2.89
CA ALA A 208 -2.53 2.40 -3.66
C ALA A 208 -3.40 3.36 -2.84
N GLN A 209 -4.37 2.86 -2.07
CA GLN A 209 -5.15 3.69 -1.13
C GLN A 209 -4.24 4.35 -0.10
N VAL A 210 -3.31 3.59 0.46
CA VAL A 210 -2.39 4.11 1.48
C VAL A 210 -1.46 5.17 0.90
N ALA A 211 -1.00 4.97 -0.34
CA ALA A 211 -0.22 5.96 -1.08
C ALA A 211 -1.02 7.26 -1.23
N LEU A 212 -2.22 7.18 -1.81
CA LEU A 212 -3.13 8.32 -1.98
C LEU A 212 -3.46 9.00 -0.65
N GLY A 213 -3.67 8.21 0.40
CA GLY A 213 -3.87 8.69 1.77
C GLY A 213 -2.75 9.60 2.26
N ALA A 214 -1.51 9.20 2.03
CA ALA A 214 -0.34 9.94 2.49
C ALA A 214 -0.12 11.25 1.71
N VAL A 215 -0.58 11.35 0.44
CA VAL A 215 -0.35 12.51 -0.44
C VAL A 215 -0.77 13.82 0.24
N SER A 216 -2.00 13.91 0.79
CA SER A 216 -2.52 15.16 1.37
C SER A 216 -1.69 15.67 2.56
N TYR A 217 -0.88 14.81 3.18
CA TYR A 217 0.06 15.20 4.26
C TYR A 217 1.44 15.51 3.70
N LEU A 218 1.93 14.72 2.75
CA LEU A 218 3.20 14.96 2.09
C LEU A 218 3.20 16.30 1.35
N ASP A 219 2.11 16.67 0.68
CA ASP A 219 1.92 17.97 0.02
C ASP A 219 2.06 19.14 1.00
N LYS A 220 1.45 19.01 2.19
CA LYS A 220 1.50 20.06 3.22
C LYS A 220 2.87 20.19 3.89
N TRP A 221 3.65 19.11 3.93
CA TRP A 221 4.88 19.04 4.72
C TRP A 221 6.14 19.17 3.88
N LEU A 222 6.07 18.88 2.58
CA LEU A 222 7.18 18.89 1.65
C LEU A 222 6.87 19.79 0.47
N ASN A 223 7.87 20.53 0.01
CA ASN A 223 7.84 21.11 -1.33
C ASN A 223 8.13 19.98 -2.34
N ALA A 224 7.10 19.25 -2.77
CA ALA A 224 7.24 18.04 -3.57
C ALA A 224 6.28 17.99 -4.76
N GLU A 225 6.76 17.45 -5.88
CA GLU A 225 5.93 17.03 -7.02
C GLU A 225 5.45 15.59 -6.74
N LEU A 226 4.16 15.41 -6.48
CA LEU A 226 3.59 14.14 -6.00
C LEU A 226 2.92 13.38 -7.14
N ILE A 227 3.48 12.22 -7.48
CA ILE A 227 2.97 11.31 -8.50
C ILE A 227 2.64 9.98 -7.85
N VAL A 228 1.44 9.45 -8.12
CA VAL A 228 1.04 8.11 -7.66
C VAL A 228 1.02 7.15 -8.84
N VAL A 229 1.72 6.03 -8.69
CA VAL A 229 1.72 4.91 -9.63
C VAL A 229 0.99 3.75 -8.96
N SER A 230 -0.29 3.62 -9.30
CA SER A 230 -1.19 2.62 -8.73
C SER A 230 -1.12 1.34 -9.56
N VAL A 231 -0.70 0.21 -8.98
CA VAL A 231 -0.54 -1.08 -9.68
C VAL A 231 -1.60 -2.07 -9.19
N GLY A 232 -2.58 -2.38 -10.05
CA GLY A 232 -3.76 -3.16 -9.66
C GLY A 232 -4.47 -2.58 -8.44
N GLY A 233 -4.40 -1.25 -8.29
CA GLY A 233 -4.69 -0.60 -7.03
C GLY A 233 -6.17 -0.57 -6.66
N SER A 234 -6.40 -0.81 -5.37
CA SER A 234 -7.68 -0.66 -4.70
C SER A 234 -7.66 0.67 -3.94
N PHE A 235 -8.67 1.51 -4.15
CA PHE A 235 -8.79 2.82 -3.49
C PHE A 235 -10.23 3.33 -3.47
N ASP A 236 -10.50 4.27 -2.57
CA ASP A 236 -11.80 4.87 -2.28
C ASP A 236 -12.24 5.85 -3.36
N GLY A 237 -11.34 6.65 -3.92
CA GLY A 237 -11.67 7.73 -4.87
C GLY A 237 -11.96 9.08 -4.22
N GLU A 238 -11.74 9.20 -2.91
CA GLU A 238 -11.88 10.45 -2.13
C GLU A 238 -10.51 11.04 -1.79
N THR A 239 -9.55 10.20 -1.41
CA THR A 239 -8.32 10.71 -0.78
C THR A 239 -7.21 10.96 -1.80
N GLY A 240 -6.47 12.06 -1.65
CA GLY A 240 -5.22 12.36 -2.37
C GLY A 240 -5.36 12.87 -3.81
N PHE A 241 -6.53 12.73 -4.44
CA PHE A 241 -6.71 13.09 -5.85
C PHE A 241 -6.66 14.60 -6.14
N ASP A 242 -6.92 15.44 -5.13
CA ASP A 242 -6.87 16.89 -5.27
C ASP A 242 -5.42 17.41 -5.23
N GLU A 243 -4.56 16.76 -4.44
CA GLU A 243 -3.17 17.19 -4.20
C GLU A 243 -2.15 16.54 -5.15
N VAL A 244 -2.43 15.37 -5.71
CA VAL A 244 -1.52 14.75 -6.70
C VAL A 244 -1.43 15.57 -7.98
N GLU A 245 -0.24 15.57 -8.56
CA GLU A 245 -0.01 16.06 -9.92
C GLU A 245 -0.62 15.09 -10.92
N HIS A 246 -0.36 13.79 -10.73
CA HIS A 246 -0.90 12.75 -11.60
C HIS A 246 -0.98 11.40 -10.91
N VAL A 247 -2.00 10.62 -11.29
CA VAL A 247 -2.16 9.21 -10.94
C VAL A 247 -2.11 8.35 -12.19
N TYR A 248 -1.09 7.50 -12.29
CA TYR A 248 -1.00 6.46 -13.31
C TYR A 248 -1.50 5.15 -12.74
N HIS A 249 -2.64 4.66 -13.23
CA HIS A 249 -3.23 3.42 -12.79
C HIS A 249 -2.94 2.28 -13.77
N LEU A 250 -2.01 1.42 -13.40
CA LEU A 250 -1.58 0.26 -14.14
C LEU A 250 -2.53 -0.91 -13.91
N ARG A 251 -3.23 -1.30 -14.96
CA ARG A 251 -4.32 -2.28 -14.93
C ARG A 251 -3.99 -3.51 -15.77
N GLY A 252 -4.03 -4.68 -15.13
CA GLY A 252 -3.98 -5.99 -15.76
C GLY A 252 -5.34 -6.39 -16.32
N ARG A 253 -5.39 -6.94 -17.53
CA ARG A 253 -6.66 -7.38 -18.15
C ARG A 253 -7.32 -8.58 -17.46
N ARG A 254 -6.58 -9.31 -16.63
CA ARG A 254 -7.08 -10.46 -15.85
C ARG A 254 -7.17 -10.15 -14.35
N ASP A 255 -6.96 -8.90 -13.96
CA ASP A 255 -7.18 -8.45 -12.59
C ASP A 255 -8.63 -8.02 -12.41
N TRP A 256 -9.38 -8.78 -11.61
CA TRP A 256 -10.78 -8.52 -11.28
C TRP A 256 -10.95 -7.84 -9.92
N VAL A 257 -9.88 -7.71 -9.13
CA VAL A 257 -9.95 -7.18 -7.76
C VAL A 257 -10.20 -5.68 -7.77
N GLU A 258 -9.54 -4.95 -8.69
CA GLU A 258 -9.76 -3.52 -8.91
C GLU A 258 -11.25 -3.18 -9.11
N ASP A 259 -11.94 -3.99 -9.91
CA ASP A 259 -13.36 -3.79 -10.26
C ASP A 259 -14.26 -3.78 -9.02
N ILE A 260 -13.91 -4.55 -7.99
CA ILE A 260 -14.66 -4.59 -6.72
C ILE A 260 -14.69 -3.20 -6.08
N THR A 261 -13.55 -2.52 -6.02
CA THR A 261 -13.47 -1.19 -5.41
C THR A 261 -14.20 -0.13 -6.22
N GLY A 262 -14.20 -0.27 -7.56
CA GLY A 262 -15.03 0.57 -8.43
C GLY A 262 -16.53 0.42 -8.16
N ILE A 263 -16.98 -0.75 -7.68
CA ILE A 263 -18.38 -1.01 -7.32
C ILE A 263 -18.68 -0.55 -5.89
N VAL A 264 -17.79 -0.84 -4.93
CA VAL A 264 -18.05 -0.59 -3.51
C VAL A 264 -18.00 0.89 -3.16
N PHE A 265 -17.08 1.66 -3.74
CA PHE A 265 -16.90 3.07 -3.40
C PHE A 265 -17.67 3.98 -4.35
N ALA A 266 -18.72 4.62 -3.82
CA ALA A 266 -19.61 5.48 -4.59
C ALA A 266 -18.88 6.65 -5.27
N SER A 267 -17.80 7.17 -4.69
CA SER A 267 -16.95 8.21 -5.27
C SER A 267 -16.21 7.77 -6.54
N ARG A 268 -16.11 6.46 -6.81
CA ARG A 268 -15.58 5.94 -8.09
C ARG A 268 -16.63 5.80 -9.17
N TRP A 269 -17.90 5.94 -8.84
CA TRP A 269 -18.99 5.78 -9.81
C TRP A 269 -19.02 6.96 -10.77
N TYR A 270 -19.32 6.68 -12.04
CA TYR A 270 -19.39 7.71 -13.08
C TYR A 270 -20.38 8.84 -12.76
N GLY A 271 -21.46 8.55 -12.04
CA GLY A 271 -22.47 9.53 -11.64
C GLY A 271 -22.02 10.48 -10.53
N THR A 272 -20.97 10.15 -9.78
CA THR A 272 -20.49 10.95 -8.63
C THR A 272 -19.47 11.98 -9.13
N VAL A 273 -19.89 12.83 -10.07
CA VAL A 273 -18.99 13.71 -10.84
C VAL A 273 -18.17 14.63 -9.95
N ALA A 274 -18.73 15.07 -8.82
CA ALA A 274 -18.06 15.97 -7.88
C ALA A 274 -17.02 15.27 -6.96
N SER A 275 -16.86 13.95 -7.04
CA SER A 275 -15.83 13.27 -6.23
C SER A 275 -14.43 13.66 -6.69
N PRO A 276 -13.44 13.68 -5.78
CA PRO A 276 -12.04 13.98 -6.11
C PRO A 276 -11.50 13.11 -7.24
N PHE A 277 -11.79 11.81 -7.23
CA PHE A 277 -11.42 10.90 -8.32
C PHE A 277 -12.01 11.30 -9.69
N ASN A 278 -13.32 11.59 -9.75
CA ASN A 278 -13.93 11.97 -11.02
C ASN A 278 -13.45 13.35 -11.49
N GLN A 279 -13.19 14.28 -10.57
CA GLN A 279 -12.57 15.57 -10.89
C GLN A 279 -11.17 15.37 -11.46
N ALA A 280 -10.31 14.57 -10.82
CA ALA A 280 -8.98 14.25 -11.34
C ALA A 280 -9.04 13.61 -12.73
N ARG A 281 -9.99 12.70 -12.98
CA ARG A 281 -10.22 12.12 -14.31
C ARG A 281 -10.63 13.17 -15.35
N LEU A 282 -11.54 14.07 -15.00
CA LEU A 282 -11.99 15.14 -15.90
C LEU A 282 -10.90 16.17 -16.18
N GLN A 283 -10.02 16.42 -15.21
CA GLN A 283 -8.87 17.32 -15.34
C GLN A 283 -7.68 16.67 -16.05
N GLY A 284 -7.76 15.38 -16.40
CA GLY A 284 -6.67 14.65 -17.05
C GLY A 284 -5.53 14.24 -16.12
N LYS A 285 -5.71 14.35 -14.79
CA LYS A 285 -4.74 13.93 -13.76
C LYS A 285 -4.78 12.43 -13.43
N TYR A 286 -5.63 11.65 -14.09
CA TYR A 286 -5.75 10.21 -13.89
C TYR A 286 -5.68 9.47 -15.24
N THR A 287 -4.69 8.59 -15.40
CA THR A 287 -4.46 7.82 -16.63
C THR A 287 -4.44 6.33 -16.35
N ILE A 288 -5.25 5.56 -17.08
CA ILE A 288 -5.20 4.09 -17.04
C ILE A 288 -4.16 3.60 -18.05
N VAL A 289 -3.23 2.77 -17.59
CA VAL A 289 -2.19 2.13 -18.40
C VAL A 289 -2.43 0.63 -18.38
N ASN A 290 -2.80 0.06 -19.53
CA ASN A 290 -2.99 -1.39 -19.63
C ASN A 290 -1.63 -2.10 -19.62
N THR A 291 -1.42 -3.00 -18.66
CA THR A 291 -0.14 -3.70 -18.49
C THR A 291 -0.06 -5.03 -19.22
N GLY A 292 -1.17 -5.47 -19.82
CA GLY A 292 -1.26 -6.74 -20.55
C GLY A 292 -2.04 -7.79 -19.77
N PRO A 293 -1.64 -9.07 -19.78
CA PRO A 293 -2.42 -10.15 -19.20
C PRO A 293 -2.15 -10.37 -17.70
N HIS A 294 -1.65 -9.39 -16.94
CA HIS A 294 -1.43 -9.56 -15.50
C HIS A 294 -2.72 -9.97 -14.76
N THR A 295 -2.59 -10.91 -13.83
CA THR A 295 -3.57 -11.15 -12.76
C THR A 295 -3.29 -10.22 -11.58
N HIS A 296 -4.13 -10.24 -10.55
CA HIS A 296 -3.90 -9.41 -9.36
C HIS A 296 -2.63 -9.83 -8.61
N ASP A 297 -2.48 -11.13 -8.36
CA ASP A 297 -1.40 -11.72 -7.57
C ASP A 297 -0.90 -13.04 -8.19
N GLY A 298 0.06 -13.67 -7.51
CA GLY A 298 0.65 -14.95 -7.89
C GLY A 298 1.75 -14.86 -8.95
N LEU A 299 2.12 -16.00 -9.51
CA LEU A 299 3.21 -16.12 -10.50
C LEU A 299 2.94 -15.35 -11.81
N GLU A 300 1.67 -15.07 -12.10
CA GLU A 300 1.23 -14.28 -13.27
C GLU A 300 0.72 -12.87 -12.88
N GLY A 301 0.88 -12.49 -11.61
CA GLY A 301 0.51 -11.17 -11.10
C GLY A 301 1.45 -10.07 -11.58
N TYR A 302 1.23 -8.82 -11.16
CA TYR A 302 2.03 -7.66 -11.59
C TYR A 302 3.55 -7.84 -11.45
N PHE A 303 3.99 -8.47 -10.36
CA PHE A 303 5.40 -8.81 -10.13
C PHE A 303 5.65 -10.32 -10.24
N GLY A 304 4.79 -11.02 -10.97
CA GLY A 304 4.92 -12.44 -11.22
C GLY A 304 6.22 -12.80 -11.95
N THR A 305 6.83 -13.92 -11.58
CA THR A 305 8.08 -14.41 -12.20
C THR A 305 7.84 -15.43 -13.30
N ALA A 306 6.59 -15.82 -13.57
CA ALA A 306 6.29 -16.65 -14.73
C ALA A 306 6.54 -15.89 -16.04
N PHE A 307 6.81 -16.64 -17.10
CA PHE A 307 6.87 -16.11 -18.45
C PHE A 307 5.48 -15.75 -18.96
N VAL A 308 5.39 -14.64 -19.68
CA VAL A 308 4.14 -14.19 -20.30
C VAL A 308 3.88 -15.06 -21.53
N GLY A 309 2.99 -16.04 -21.39
CA GLY A 309 2.67 -17.00 -22.46
C GLY A 309 3.91 -17.80 -22.90
N GLY A 310 4.17 -17.85 -24.20
CA GLY A 310 5.37 -18.49 -24.77
C GLY A 310 6.54 -17.53 -25.02
N SER A 311 6.52 -16.32 -24.44
CA SER A 311 7.60 -15.34 -24.61
C SER A 311 8.74 -15.56 -23.60
N ASN A 312 9.90 -14.94 -23.85
CA ASN A 312 11.02 -14.89 -22.91
C ASN A 312 10.92 -13.72 -21.91
N THR A 313 9.78 -13.02 -21.85
CA THR A 313 9.55 -11.90 -20.94
C THR A 313 8.73 -12.38 -19.75
N THR A 314 9.21 -12.12 -18.54
CA THR A 314 8.45 -12.40 -17.32
C THR A 314 7.39 -11.32 -17.04
N TYR A 315 6.37 -11.62 -16.24
CA TYR A 315 5.34 -10.62 -15.88
C TYR A 315 5.94 -9.38 -15.18
N VAL A 316 6.93 -9.58 -14.30
CA VAL A 316 7.67 -8.49 -13.64
C VAL A 316 8.45 -7.63 -14.64
N GLU A 317 9.03 -8.23 -15.69
CA GLU A 317 9.73 -7.49 -16.74
C GLU A 317 8.78 -6.68 -17.61
N LEU A 318 7.62 -7.25 -17.95
CA LEU A 318 6.56 -6.53 -18.65
C LEU A 318 6.06 -5.34 -17.82
N MET A 319 5.90 -5.53 -16.51
CA MET A 319 5.52 -4.46 -15.58
C MET A 319 6.58 -3.36 -15.52
N LEU A 320 7.85 -3.73 -15.39
CA LEU A 320 8.98 -2.79 -15.40
C LEU A 320 9.00 -1.95 -16.69
N GLN A 321 8.80 -2.58 -17.85
CA GLN A 321 8.70 -1.87 -19.13
C GLN A 321 7.58 -0.84 -19.11
N LYS A 322 6.39 -1.22 -18.64
CA LYS A 322 5.22 -0.34 -18.59
C LYS A 322 5.41 0.84 -17.65
N VAL A 323 6.05 0.63 -16.49
CA VAL A 323 6.40 1.73 -15.58
C VAL A 323 7.45 2.65 -16.19
N ASN A 324 8.48 2.10 -16.83
CA ASN A 324 9.56 2.88 -17.43
C ASN A 324 9.10 3.70 -18.66
N GLU A 325 8.00 3.30 -19.31
CA GLU A 325 7.36 4.06 -20.41
C GLU A 325 6.56 5.28 -19.92
N LEU A 326 6.31 5.43 -18.62
CA LEU A 326 5.55 6.57 -18.08
C LEU A 326 6.33 7.89 -18.27
N PRO A 327 5.66 9.01 -18.59
CA PRO A 327 6.31 10.29 -18.83
C PRO A 327 6.68 11.01 -17.52
N ILE A 328 7.04 10.27 -16.47
CA ILE A 328 7.35 10.78 -15.12
C ILE A 328 8.87 10.83 -14.87
N TRP A 329 9.63 10.13 -15.70
CA TRP A 329 11.09 9.96 -15.58
C TRP A 329 11.91 11.08 -16.24
N ALA A 330 11.26 11.98 -16.99
CA ALA A 330 11.92 13.14 -17.57
C ALA A 330 12.27 14.19 -16.48
N GLU A 331 13.36 14.92 -16.69
CA GLU A 331 13.83 16.00 -15.78
C GLU A 331 13.07 17.31 -15.93
#